data_AF-A0A7X7LTW3-F1
#
_entry.id   AF-A0A7X7LTW3-F1
#
_cell.length_a   1.000
_cell.length_b   1.000
_cell.length_c   1.000
_cell.angle_alpha   90.00
_cell.angle_beta   90.00
_cell.angle_gamma   90.00
#
_symmetry.space_group_name_H-M   'P 1'
#
loop_
_entity.id
_entity.type
_entity.pdbx_description
1 polymer ?
#
loop_
_entity_poly.entity_id
_entity_poly.type
_entity_poly.pdbx_seq_one_letter_code
_entity_poly.pdbx_strand_id
1 'polypeptide(L)'
;MEWTEDDETRSAVWRSESGAPAPRRVQVVDDTMTADTAFRLASEGTSLLWRGDYHNARQLLQAIARRIDERRTGKKPRKKPPIAMPEAFHLHRQAQAQRARTLGMLLLPFDGDYAIPLRRAPEVGEACTEAWGPAPGEPFVASLRELLG
;
A
#
# COMPACT_ATOMS: atom_id res chain seq x y z
N MET A 1 13.20 4.93 -7.03
CA MET A 1 13.27 3.83 -6.04
C MET A 1 13.94 2.63 -6.69
N GLU A 2 14.58 1.76 -5.91
CA GLU A 2 15.34 0.62 -6.41
C GLU A 2 14.92 -0.67 -5.71
N TRP A 3 14.98 -1.79 -6.40
CA TRP A 3 14.73 -3.14 -5.86
C TRP A 3 15.54 -4.18 -6.65
N THR A 4 15.63 -5.40 -6.10
CA THR A 4 16.21 -6.55 -6.80
C THR A 4 15.11 -7.49 -7.27
N GLU A 5 15.15 -7.90 -8.53
CA GLU A 5 14.20 -8.80 -9.19
C GLU A 5 14.99 -9.70 -10.14
N ASP A 6 14.86 -11.02 -10.03
CA ASP A 6 15.60 -12.00 -10.84
C ASP A 6 17.14 -11.78 -10.84
N ASP A 7 17.71 -11.50 -9.67
CA ASP A 7 19.13 -11.13 -9.46
C ASP A 7 19.60 -9.85 -10.18
N GLU A 8 18.66 -9.07 -10.76
CA GLU A 8 18.93 -7.78 -11.38
C GLU A 8 18.46 -6.62 -10.51
N THR A 9 19.28 -5.57 -10.40
CA THR A 9 18.86 -4.31 -9.79
C THR A 9 17.99 -3.55 -10.79
N ARG A 10 16.75 -3.27 -10.39
CA ARG A 10 15.80 -2.46 -11.15
C ARG A 10 15.46 -1.18 -10.41
N SER A 11 15.06 -0.18 -11.17
CA SER A 11 14.63 1.10 -10.63
C SER A 11 13.42 1.65 -11.39
N ALA A 12 12.65 2.48 -10.71
CA ALA A 12 11.50 3.20 -11.27
C ALA A 12 11.27 4.50 -10.51
N VAL A 13 10.55 5.43 -11.13
CA VAL A 13 10.11 6.64 -10.45
C VAL A 13 9.16 6.27 -9.31
N TRP A 14 9.37 6.86 -8.14
CA TRP A 14 8.44 6.73 -7.02
C TRP A 14 7.42 7.85 -7.08
N ARG A 15 6.13 7.51 -7.04
CA ARG A 15 5.03 8.46 -6.95
C ARG A 15 4.30 8.28 -5.62
N SER A 16 4.05 9.41 -4.94
CA SER A 16 3.19 9.42 -3.76
C SER A 16 2.40 10.72 -3.67
N GLU A 17 1.07 10.59 -3.69
CA GLU A 17 0.16 11.72 -3.50
C GLU A 17 0.18 12.24 -2.05
N SER A 18 0.52 11.37 -1.09
CA SER A 18 0.65 11.76 0.32
C SER A 18 2.00 12.39 0.67
N GLY A 19 2.89 12.58 -0.32
CA GLY A 19 4.26 13.08 -0.11
C GLY A 19 5.15 12.10 0.66
N ALA A 20 4.80 10.81 0.69
CA ALA A 20 5.61 9.81 1.37
C ALA A 20 6.97 9.66 0.67
N PRO A 21 8.08 9.54 1.42
CA PRO A 21 9.38 9.32 0.82
C PRO A 21 9.42 7.97 0.10
N ALA A 22 10.32 7.86 -0.89
CA ALA A 22 10.54 6.60 -1.60
C ALA A 22 10.89 5.46 -0.62
N PRO A 23 10.29 4.26 -0.78
CA PRO A 23 10.61 3.11 0.05
C PRO A 23 12.10 2.76 0.02
N ARG A 24 12.65 2.48 1.20
CA ARG A 24 14.05 2.01 1.35
C ARG A 24 14.19 0.50 1.28
N ARG A 25 13.10 -0.23 1.55
CA ARG A 25 13.04 -1.70 1.55
C ARG A 25 11.87 -2.11 0.68
N VAL A 26 12.17 -2.78 -0.40
CA VAL A 26 11.19 -3.25 -1.38
C VAL A 26 11.40 -4.74 -1.55
N GLN A 27 10.31 -5.50 -1.44
CA GLN A 27 10.30 -6.92 -1.74
C GLN A 27 9.32 -7.16 -2.89
N VAL A 28 9.79 -7.84 -3.94
CA VAL A 28 8.94 -8.31 -5.03
C VAL A 28 8.10 -9.47 -4.52
N VAL A 29 6.80 -9.42 -4.76
CA VAL A 29 5.83 -10.41 -4.28
C VAL A 29 4.75 -10.68 -5.34
N ASP A 30 4.11 -11.84 -5.27
CA ASP A 30 3.08 -12.26 -6.21
C ASP A 30 1.91 -12.99 -5.50
N ASP A 31 1.09 -13.68 -6.29
CA ASP A 31 -0.10 -14.41 -5.85
C ASP A 31 0.18 -15.50 -4.80
N THR A 32 1.44 -15.89 -4.58
CA THR A 32 1.84 -16.85 -3.54
C THR A 32 1.94 -16.22 -2.15
N MET A 33 1.97 -14.88 -2.07
CA MET A 33 2.13 -14.16 -0.81
C MET A 33 0.88 -14.27 0.07
N THR A 34 1.06 -14.79 1.28
CA THR A 34 -0.02 -14.85 2.27
C THR A 34 -0.29 -13.49 2.92
N ALA A 35 -1.56 -13.21 3.23
CA ALA A 35 -1.96 -11.95 3.86
C ALA A 35 -1.34 -11.72 5.25
N ASP A 36 -1.07 -12.78 6.03
CA ASP A 36 -0.35 -12.64 7.31
C ASP A 36 1.11 -12.23 7.12
N THR A 37 1.79 -12.79 6.13
CA THR A 37 3.18 -12.44 5.83
C THR A 37 3.27 -11.03 5.26
N ALA A 38 2.40 -10.69 4.31
CA ALA A 38 2.31 -9.34 3.75
C ALA A 38 2.03 -8.30 4.84
N PHE A 39 1.06 -8.57 5.71
CA PHE A 39 0.72 -7.67 6.81
C PHE A 39 1.89 -7.47 7.78
N ARG A 40 2.62 -8.54 8.13
CA ARG A 40 3.82 -8.45 8.98
C ARG A 40 4.89 -7.59 8.34
N LEU A 41 5.27 -7.89 7.10
CA LEU A 41 6.29 -7.15 6.34
C LEU A 41 5.93 -5.67 6.19
N ALA A 42 4.68 -5.38 5.81
CA ALA A 42 4.19 -4.01 5.67
C ALA A 42 4.19 -3.26 7.01
N SER A 43 3.81 -3.93 8.11
CA SER A 43 3.82 -3.34 9.45
C SER A 43 5.24 -3.03 9.95
N GLU A 44 6.23 -3.79 9.48
CA GLU A 44 7.66 -3.59 9.74
C GLU A 44 8.31 -2.57 8.77
N GLY A 45 7.54 -1.99 7.85
CA GLY A 45 8.00 -0.96 6.91
C GLY A 45 8.65 -1.49 5.64
N THR A 46 8.39 -2.75 5.26
CA THR A 46 8.78 -3.29 3.95
C THR A 46 7.68 -3.03 2.93
N SER A 47 8.00 -2.34 1.85
CA SER A 47 7.10 -2.19 0.71
C SER A 47 7.08 -3.46 -0.14
N LEU A 48 5.89 -3.81 -0.60
CA LEU A 48 5.60 -5.02 -1.35
C LEU A 48 5.29 -4.61 -2.78
N LEU A 49 6.25 -4.81 -3.69
CA LEU A 49 6.05 -4.55 -5.11
C LEU A 49 5.33 -5.76 -5.73
N TRP A 50 4.08 -5.56 -6.13
CA TRP A 50 3.23 -6.65 -6.61
C TRP A 50 3.49 -6.98 -8.09
N ARG A 51 3.65 -8.27 -8.37
CA ARG A 51 3.85 -8.86 -9.71
C ARG A 51 2.85 -9.96 -10.05
N GLY A 52 1.90 -10.21 -9.16
CA GLY A 52 0.81 -11.16 -9.41
C GLY A 52 -0.35 -10.52 -10.18
N ASP A 53 -1.53 -11.06 -9.95
CA ASP A 53 -2.76 -10.58 -10.57
C ASP A 53 -3.34 -9.34 -9.87
N TYR A 54 -3.92 -8.39 -10.63
CA TYR A 54 -4.45 -7.15 -10.06
C TYR A 54 -5.62 -7.39 -9.09
N HIS A 55 -6.52 -8.33 -9.38
CA HIS A 55 -7.62 -8.64 -8.47
C HIS A 55 -7.10 -9.24 -7.16
N ASN A 56 -6.05 -10.05 -7.21
CA ASN A 56 -5.43 -10.62 -6.02
C ASN A 56 -4.71 -9.54 -5.20
N ALA A 57 -4.09 -8.53 -5.83
CA ALA A 57 -3.54 -7.37 -5.12
C ALA A 57 -4.63 -6.64 -4.30
N ARG A 58 -5.81 -6.42 -4.90
CA ARG A 58 -6.95 -5.79 -4.21
C ARG A 58 -7.45 -6.63 -3.05
N GLN A 59 -7.57 -7.95 -3.24
CA GLN A 59 -7.96 -8.86 -2.17
C GLN A 59 -6.94 -8.88 -1.04
N LEU A 60 -5.64 -8.87 -1.36
CA LEU A 60 -4.56 -8.78 -0.38
C LEU A 60 -4.66 -7.47 0.42
N LEU A 61 -4.87 -6.33 -0.24
CA LEU A 61 -5.05 -5.05 0.44
C LEU A 61 -6.22 -5.09 1.44
N GLN A 62 -7.37 -5.64 1.03
CA GLN A 62 -8.53 -5.82 1.90
C GLN A 62 -8.23 -6.76 3.07
N ALA A 63 -7.51 -7.85 2.83
CA ALA A 63 -7.12 -8.81 3.85
C ALA A 63 -6.14 -8.23 4.87
N ILE A 64 -5.23 -7.34 4.45
CA ILE A 64 -4.34 -6.57 5.32
C ILE A 64 -5.16 -5.57 6.15
N ALA A 65 -6.10 -4.84 5.53
CA ALA A 65 -6.97 -3.90 6.23
C ALA A 65 -7.75 -4.57 7.35
N ARG A 66 -8.37 -5.72 7.06
CA ARG A 66 -9.09 -6.53 8.05
C ARG A 66 -8.21 -6.94 9.23
N ARG A 67 -6.97 -7.38 8.97
CA ARG A 67 -6.02 -7.78 10.04
C ARG A 67 -5.60 -6.62 10.93
N ILE A 68 -5.43 -5.42 10.37
CA ILE A 68 -5.19 -4.20 11.16
C ILE A 68 -6.36 -3.95 12.13
N ASP A 69 -7.59 -4.08 11.63
CA ASP A 69 -8.80 -3.85 12.41
C ASP A 69 -9.03 -4.93 13.48
N GLU A 70 -8.80 -6.21 13.16
CA GLU A 70 -8.88 -7.33 14.11
C GLU A 70 -7.86 -7.20 15.25
N ARG A 71 -6.62 -6.76 14.98
CA ARG A 71 -5.63 -6.52 16.04
C ARG A 71 -6.03 -5.37 16.98
N ARG A 72 -6.84 -4.43 16.50
CA ARG A 72 -7.36 -3.31 17.29
C ARG A 72 -8.50 -3.76 18.20
N THR A 73 -9.42 -4.58 17.69
CA THR A 73 -10.62 -5.04 18.43
C THR A 73 -10.35 -6.27 19.30
N GLY A 74 -9.43 -7.14 18.90
CA GLY A 74 -9.06 -8.37 19.62
C GLY A 74 -8.27 -8.15 20.91
N LYS A 75 -7.77 -6.92 21.16
CA LYS A 75 -7.33 -6.53 22.51
C LYS A 75 -8.59 -6.38 23.37
N LYS A 76 -8.93 -7.43 24.14
CA LYS A 76 -9.97 -7.39 25.19
C LYS A 76 -9.98 -6.00 25.84
N PRO A 77 -11.12 -5.31 25.93
CA PRO A 77 -11.18 -4.03 26.61
C PRO A 77 -10.82 -4.30 28.07
N ARG A 78 -9.55 -4.08 28.43
CA ARG A 78 -9.19 -3.87 29.84
C ARG A 78 -10.10 -2.73 30.27
N LYS A 79 -10.83 -2.89 31.38
CA LYS A 79 -11.63 -1.83 32.03
C LYS A 79 -10.71 -0.64 32.28
N LYS A 80 -10.48 0.17 31.26
CA LYS A 80 -9.67 1.37 31.30
C LYS A 80 -10.64 2.51 31.58
N PRO A 81 -10.30 3.42 32.50
CA PRO A 81 -11.09 4.60 32.72
C PRO A 81 -11.27 5.37 31.40
N PRO A 82 -12.36 6.16 31.26
CA PRO A 82 -12.58 6.97 30.07
C PRO A 82 -11.32 7.80 29.79
N ILE A 83 -10.75 7.63 28.60
CA ILE A 83 -9.62 8.44 28.15
C ILE A 83 -10.16 9.85 27.90
N ALA A 84 -9.52 10.88 28.45
CA ALA A 84 -9.94 12.26 28.27
C ALA A 84 -9.97 12.62 26.76
N MET A 85 -10.92 13.46 26.34
CA MET A 85 -11.18 13.82 24.94
C MET A 85 -9.92 14.18 24.10
N PRO A 86 -8.88 14.88 24.61
CA PRO A 86 -7.67 15.14 23.83
C PRO A 86 -6.83 13.89 23.54
N GLU A 87 -6.69 12.99 24.51
CA GLU A 87 -5.92 11.75 24.37
C GLU A 87 -6.62 10.74 23.45
N ALA A 88 -7.96 10.69 23.50
CA ALA A 88 -8.74 9.84 22.60
C ALA A 88 -8.57 10.25 21.13
N PHE A 89 -8.55 11.55 20.85
CA PHE A 89 -8.32 12.08 19.51
C PHE A 89 -6.89 11.78 19.01
N HIS A 90 -5.88 11.97 19.85
CA HIS A 90 -4.49 11.66 19.50
C HIS A 90 -4.30 10.18 19.18
N LEU A 91 -4.87 9.28 19.99
CA LEU A 91 -4.81 7.84 19.75
C LEU A 91 -5.53 7.44 18.46
N HIS A 92 -6.70 8.04 18.17
CA HIS A 92 -7.42 7.81 16.92
C HIS A 92 -6.58 8.23 15.71
N ARG A 93 -6.01 9.44 15.74
CA ARG A 93 -5.17 9.96 14.66
C ARG A 93 -3.92 9.10 14.45
N GLN A 94 -3.29 8.65 15.53
CA GLN A 94 -2.13 7.75 15.46
C GLN A 94 -2.49 6.41 14.82
N ALA A 95 -3.63 5.82 15.21
CA ALA A 95 -4.11 4.55 14.65
C ALA A 95 -4.44 4.68 13.16
N GLN A 96 -5.11 5.77 12.75
CA GLN A 96 -5.39 6.04 11.33
C GLN A 96 -4.11 6.22 10.52
N ALA A 97 -3.14 7.00 11.04
CA ALA A 97 -1.85 7.16 10.39
C ALA A 97 -1.10 5.83 10.25
N GLN A 98 -1.12 4.96 11.26
CA GLN A 98 -0.49 3.65 11.19
C GLN A 98 -1.20 2.72 10.18
N ARG A 99 -2.54 2.73 10.16
CA ARG A 99 -3.34 1.98 9.20
C ARG A 99 -3.02 2.43 7.77
N ALA A 100 -3.01 3.74 7.54
CA ALA A 100 -2.64 4.33 6.26
C ALA A 100 -1.23 3.87 5.85
N ARG A 101 -0.22 4.07 6.70
CA ARG A 101 1.17 3.65 6.40
C ARG A 101 1.27 2.18 6.02
N THR A 102 0.63 1.29 6.78
CA THR A 102 0.69 -0.16 6.53
C THR A 102 0.04 -0.53 5.19
N LEU A 103 -1.15 0.02 4.89
CA LEU A 103 -1.83 -0.23 3.63
C LEU A 103 -1.11 0.39 2.42
N GLY A 104 -0.40 1.50 2.63
CA GLY A 104 0.39 2.16 1.59
C GLY A 104 1.66 1.41 1.20
N MET A 105 1.98 0.29 1.87
CA MET A 105 3.13 -0.53 1.53
C MET A 105 2.89 -1.47 0.34
N LEU A 106 1.65 -1.68 -0.09
CA LEU A 106 1.36 -2.50 -1.28
C LEU A 106 1.45 -1.63 -2.53
N LEU A 107 2.46 -1.87 -3.35
CA LEU A 107 2.82 -1.05 -4.50
C LEU A 107 2.52 -1.76 -5.81
N LEU A 108 2.10 -1.00 -6.81
CA LEU A 108 1.90 -1.47 -8.19
C LEU A 108 2.89 -0.79 -9.14
N PRO A 109 3.35 -1.49 -10.19
CA PRO A 109 3.94 -0.84 -11.35
C PRO A 109 2.88 -0.12 -12.18
N PHE A 110 3.30 0.94 -12.84
CA PHE A 110 2.56 1.65 -13.87
C PHE A 110 3.51 1.94 -15.04
N ASP A 111 3.00 1.83 -16.25
CA ASP A 111 3.65 2.34 -17.45
C ASP A 111 3.43 3.86 -17.56
N GLY A 112 4.13 4.50 -18.50
CA GLY A 112 4.15 5.95 -18.64
C GLY A 112 2.81 6.60 -19.01
N ASP A 113 1.83 5.80 -19.41
CA ASP A 113 0.47 6.17 -19.82
C ASP A 113 -0.59 5.82 -18.76
N TYR A 114 -0.19 5.46 -17.54
CA TYR A 114 -1.02 4.93 -16.46
C TYR A 114 -1.51 3.49 -16.63
N ALA A 115 -1.11 2.76 -17.69
CA ALA A 115 -1.42 1.34 -17.78
C ALA A 115 -0.76 0.59 -16.60
N ILE A 116 -1.47 -0.37 -16.02
CA ILE A 116 -0.93 -1.24 -14.98
C ILE A 116 -0.55 -2.55 -15.68
N PRO A 117 0.74 -2.90 -15.79
CA PRO A 117 1.20 -4.08 -16.53
C PRO A 117 0.99 -5.37 -15.72
N LEU A 118 -0.22 -5.57 -15.19
CA LEU A 118 -0.63 -6.74 -14.43
C LEU A 118 -1.85 -7.38 -15.08
N ARG A 119 -1.97 -8.70 -14.94
CA ARG A 119 -3.13 -9.43 -15.45
C ARG A 119 -4.43 -8.95 -14.78
N ARG A 120 -5.49 -8.76 -15.58
CA ARG A 120 -6.82 -8.27 -15.16
C ARG A 120 -6.79 -6.88 -14.51
N ALA A 121 -5.75 -6.08 -14.74
CA ALA A 121 -5.81 -4.69 -14.37
C ALA A 121 -6.87 -3.96 -15.22
N PRO A 122 -7.70 -3.11 -14.61
CA PRO A 122 -8.63 -2.26 -15.34
C PRO A 122 -7.87 -1.12 -16.03
N GLU A 123 -8.50 -0.54 -17.04
CA GLU A 123 -8.08 0.76 -17.58
C GLU A 123 -8.31 1.85 -16.51
N VAL A 124 -7.23 2.51 -16.10
CA VAL A 124 -7.26 3.55 -15.05
C VAL A 124 -6.84 4.93 -15.55
N GLY A 125 -6.46 5.06 -16.82
CA GLY A 125 -5.83 6.28 -17.35
C GLY A 125 -6.66 7.55 -17.22
N GLU A 126 -7.97 7.48 -17.46
CA GLU A 126 -8.87 8.64 -17.30
C GLU A 126 -8.98 9.07 -15.83
N ALA A 127 -9.30 8.13 -14.93
CA ALA A 127 -9.41 8.41 -13.50
C ALA A 127 -8.07 8.89 -12.90
N CYS A 128 -6.95 8.31 -13.33
CA CYS A 128 -5.63 8.80 -12.97
C CYS A 128 -5.41 10.20 -13.54
N THR A 129 -5.76 10.49 -14.79
CA THR A 129 -5.57 11.85 -15.34
C THR A 129 -6.34 12.90 -14.55
N GLU A 130 -7.57 12.58 -14.13
CA GLU A 130 -8.39 13.47 -13.30
C GLU A 130 -7.83 13.68 -11.89
N ALA A 131 -7.36 12.61 -11.25
CA ALA A 131 -6.89 12.67 -9.86
C ALA A 131 -5.43 13.14 -9.72
N TRP A 132 -4.59 12.74 -10.67
CA TRP A 132 -3.13 12.78 -10.62
C TRP A 132 -2.51 13.69 -11.68
N GLY A 133 -3.33 14.25 -12.57
CA GLY A 133 -2.88 15.03 -13.71
C GLY A 133 -2.36 14.18 -14.87
N PRO A 134 -1.81 14.82 -15.92
CA PRO A 134 -1.35 14.15 -17.13
C PRO A 134 -0.37 13.00 -16.84
N ALA A 135 -0.41 11.96 -17.67
CA ALA A 135 0.48 10.82 -17.53
C ALA A 135 1.96 11.26 -17.64
N PRO A 136 2.85 10.72 -16.79
CA PRO A 136 4.22 11.22 -16.68
C PRO A 136 5.11 10.88 -17.88
N GLY A 137 4.70 9.94 -18.74
CA GLY A 137 5.46 9.51 -19.91
C GLY A 137 6.61 8.53 -19.60
N GLU A 138 6.82 8.17 -18.34
CA GLU A 138 7.82 7.21 -17.89
C GLU A 138 7.25 6.21 -16.86
N PRO A 139 7.75 4.95 -16.82
CA PRO A 139 7.29 3.97 -15.84
C PRO A 139 7.54 4.42 -14.39
N PHE A 140 6.55 4.18 -13.54
CA PHE A 140 6.61 4.56 -12.14
C PHE A 140 5.96 3.52 -11.24
N VAL A 141 6.15 3.68 -9.94
CA VAL A 141 5.56 2.84 -8.91
C VAL A 141 4.77 3.71 -7.96
N ALA A 142 3.55 3.29 -7.64
CA ALA A 142 2.68 3.95 -6.68
C ALA A 142 1.93 2.94 -5.81
N SER A 143 1.34 3.41 -4.71
CA SER A 143 0.56 2.58 -3.79
C SER A 143 -0.80 2.20 -4.38
N LEU A 144 -1.19 0.93 -4.29
CA LEU A 144 -2.56 0.50 -4.63
C LEU A 144 -3.60 1.24 -3.77
N ARG A 145 -3.27 1.56 -2.52
CA ARG A 145 -4.19 2.32 -1.67
C ARG A 145 -4.46 3.71 -2.25
N GLU A 146 -3.43 4.37 -2.79
CA GLU A 146 -3.58 5.72 -3.37
C GLU A 146 -4.37 5.67 -4.68
N LEU A 147 -4.22 4.62 -5.49
CA LEU A 147 -5.04 4.41 -6.69
C LEU A 147 -6.55 4.26 -6.36
N LEU A 148 -6.87 3.69 -5.21
CA LEU A 148 -8.26 3.37 -4.83
C LEU A 148 -8.97 4.48 -4.03
N GLY A 149 -8.25 5.54 -3.61
CA GLY A 149 -8.76 6.58 -2.72
C GLY A 149 -8.66 6.22 -1.23
#